data_AF-A0A551YZP6-F1
#
_entry.id   AF-A0A551YZP6-F1
#
_cell.length_a   1.000
_cell.length_b   1.000
_cell.length_c   1.000
_cell.angle_alpha   90.00
_cell.angle_beta   90.00
_cell.angle_gamma   90.00
#
_symmetry.space_group_name_H-M   'P 1'
#
loop_
_entity.id
_entity.type
_entity.pdbx_description
1 polymer ?
#
loop_
_entity_poly.entity_id
_entity_poly.type
_entity_poly.pdbx_seq_one_letter_code
_entity_poly.pdbx_strand_id
1 'polypeptide(L)'
;MTELNSMVVVKDNAIEIERQEELKDFLQEQEQQVLEQFKPGTFGCHELLDRTAMVSDSLERFIVSHPACVQNPEWYALARQAAEALHILYQKVGAVHLKGD
;
A
#
# COMPACT_ATOMS: atom_id res chain seq x y z
N MET A 1 11.20 12.07 -24.59
CA MET A 1 10.05 11.59 -23.79
C MET A 1 9.95 10.08 -23.97
N THR A 2 11.01 9.32 -23.66
CA THR A 2 11.24 8.02 -24.36
C THR A 2 11.83 6.90 -23.50
N GLU A 3 12.61 7.18 -22.45
CA GLU A 3 13.18 6.14 -21.56
C GLU A 3 12.52 6.12 -20.17
N LEU A 4 12.25 7.28 -19.58
CA LEU A 4 11.54 7.36 -18.29
C LEU A 4 10.14 6.73 -18.37
N ASN A 5 9.45 6.95 -19.50
CA ASN A 5 8.12 6.40 -19.74
C ASN A 5 8.14 4.88 -19.95
N SER A 6 9.19 4.33 -20.57
CA SER A 6 9.31 2.88 -20.74
C SER A 6 9.67 2.17 -19.44
N MET A 7 10.55 2.75 -18.60
CA MET A 7 10.87 2.19 -17.28
C MET A 7 9.67 2.17 -16.32
N VAL A 8 8.86 3.22 -16.32
CA VAL A 8 7.62 3.27 -15.52
C VAL A 8 6.65 2.18 -15.97
N VAL A 9 6.41 2.03 -17.27
CA VAL A 9 5.51 0.98 -17.81
C VAL A 9 5.99 -0.43 -17.48
N VAL A 10 7.29 -0.70 -17.55
CA VAL A 10 7.84 -2.02 -17.18
C VAL A 10 7.67 -2.30 -15.68
N LYS A 11 7.90 -1.30 -14.84
CA LYS A 11 7.71 -1.42 -13.39
C LYS A 11 6.23 -1.67 -13.04
N ASP A 12 5.32 -0.95 -13.67
CA ASP A 12 3.88 -1.11 -13.46
C ASP A 12 3.39 -2.51 -13.89
N ASN A 13 3.92 -3.04 -15.00
CA ASN A 13 3.61 -4.40 -15.45
C ASN A 13 4.13 -5.47 -14.48
N ALA A 14 5.33 -5.30 -13.92
CA ALA A 14 5.87 -6.24 -12.95
C ALA A 14 5.02 -6.28 -11.67
N ILE A 15 4.59 -5.11 -11.18
CA ILE A 15 3.72 -5.00 -9.99
C ILE A 15 2.36 -5.67 -10.25
N GLU A 16 1.76 -5.50 -11.43
CA GLU A 16 0.49 -6.15 -11.74
C GLU A 16 0.64 -7.67 -11.88
N ILE A 17 1.75 -8.17 -12.42
CA ILE A 17 2.04 -9.61 -12.47
C ILE A 17 2.11 -10.17 -11.04
N GLU A 18 2.90 -9.54 -10.18
CA GLU A 18 3.02 -9.91 -8.75
C GLU A 18 1.65 -9.94 -8.06
N ARG A 19 0.83 -8.90 -8.24
CA ARG A 19 -0.53 -8.83 -7.65
C ARG A 19 -1.45 -9.95 -8.14
N GLN A 20 -1.35 -10.33 -9.42
CA GLN A 20 -2.16 -11.40 -10.00
C GLN A 20 -1.71 -12.78 -9.50
N GLU A 21 -0.41 -12.96 -9.31
CA GLU A 21 0.16 -14.18 -8.71
C GLU A 21 -0.31 -14.33 -7.26
N GLU A 22 -0.20 -13.29 -6.44
CA GLU A 22 -0.71 -13.32 -5.05
C GLU A 22 -2.22 -13.60 -4.98
N LEU A 23 -3.02 -12.96 -5.84
CA LEU A 23 -4.47 -13.19 -5.87
C LEU A 23 -4.80 -14.63 -6.28
N LYS A 24 -4.07 -15.18 -7.24
CA LYS A 24 -4.25 -16.57 -7.68
C LYS A 24 -3.92 -17.53 -6.55
N ASP A 25 -2.80 -17.33 -5.85
CA ASP A 25 -2.39 -18.19 -4.74
C ASP A 25 -3.42 -18.13 -3.61
N PHE A 26 -3.91 -16.94 -3.26
CA PHE A 26 -4.96 -16.76 -2.26
C PHE A 26 -6.26 -17.49 -2.63
N LEU A 27 -6.68 -17.43 -3.90
CA LEU A 27 -7.87 -18.12 -4.41
C LEU A 27 -7.71 -19.65 -4.55
N GLN A 28 -6.48 -20.15 -4.62
CA GLN A 28 -6.21 -21.59 -4.58
C GLN A 28 -6.30 -22.13 -3.16
N GLU A 29 -5.88 -21.33 -2.17
CA GLU A 29 -5.88 -21.70 -0.76
C GLU A 29 -7.24 -21.47 -0.07
N GLN A 30 -8.05 -20.53 -0.58
CA GLN A 30 -9.34 -20.14 0.01
C GLN A 30 -10.47 -20.12 -1.02
N GLU A 31 -11.70 -20.36 -0.57
CA GLU A 31 -12.87 -20.23 -1.45
C GLU A 31 -13.09 -18.76 -1.86
N GLN A 32 -13.55 -18.52 -3.08
CA GLN A 32 -13.84 -17.18 -3.59
C GLN A 32 -14.82 -16.40 -2.71
N GLN A 33 -15.69 -17.10 -1.97
CA GLN A 33 -16.62 -16.52 -0.99
C GLN A 33 -15.88 -15.85 0.19
N VAL A 34 -14.62 -16.22 0.46
CA VAL A 34 -13.79 -15.59 1.48
C VAL A 34 -13.23 -14.23 1.04
N LEU A 35 -13.23 -13.89 -0.25
CA LEU A 35 -12.89 -12.53 -0.68
C LEU A 35 -14.02 -11.52 -0.40
N GLU A 36 -15.25 -11.99 -0.24
CA GLU A 36 -16.40 -11.13 0.05
C GLU A 36 -16.25 -10.42 1.41
N GLN A 37 -15.62 -11.05 2.41
CA GLN A 37 -15.37 -10.44 3.73
C GLN A 37 -14.29 -9.35 3.73
N PHE A 38 -13.64 -9.08 2.59
CA PHE A 38 -12.65 -8.03 2.42
C PHE A 38 -13.11 -6.90 1.48
N LYS A 39 -14.36 -6.92 1.00
CA LYS A 39 -14.92 -5.85 0.16
C LYS A 39 -15.14 -4.54 0.93
N PRO A 40 -15.22 -3.38 0.25
CA PRO A 40 -15.65 -2.14 0.89
C PRO A 40 -16.92 -2.31 1.73
N GLY A 41 -17.00 -1.62 2.88
CA GLY A 41 -18.08 -1.79 3.88
C GLY A 41 -17.94 -2.98 4.82
N THR A 42 -16.95 -3.86 4.65
CA THR A 42 -16.74 -5.03 5.53
C THR A 42 -15.64 -4.81 6.57
N PHE A 43 -15.64 -5.67 7.60
CA PHE A 43 -14.57 -5.70 8.60
C PHE A 43 -13.19 -5.93 7.99
N GLY A 44 -13.06 -6.83 7.00
CA GLY A 44 -11.76 -7.08 6.37
C GLY A 44 -11.21 -5.87 5.62
N CYS A 45 -12.07 -5.04 5.03
CA CYS A 45 -11.65 -3.78 4.42
C CYS A 45 -11.28 -2.73 5.47
N HIS A 46 -12.02 -2.67 6.59
CA HIS A 46 -11.67 -1.83 7.73
C HIS A 46 -10.29 -2.20 8.31
N GLU A 47 -10.01 -3.50 8.42
CA GLU A 47 -8.73 -4.00 8.91
C GLU A 47 -7.55 -3.52 8.05
N LEU A 48 -7.70 -3.48 6.72
CA LEU A 48 -6.68 -2.89 5.83
C LEU A 48 -6.44 -1.41 6.13
N LEU A 49 -7.51 -0.64 6.36
CA LEU A 49 -7.43 0.78 6.71
C LEU A 49 -6.69 0.98 8.05
N ASP A 50 -7.07 0.21 9.07
CA ASP A 50 -6.44 0.23 10.40
C ASP A 50 -4.95 -0.12 10.33
N ARG A 51 -4.60 -1.23 9.68
CA ARG A 51 -3.21 -1.67 9.51
C ARG A 51 -2.37 -0.65 8.74
N THR A 52 -2.95 -0.02 7.72
CA THR A 52 -2.25 1.03 6.96
C THR A 52 -1.94 2.25 7.84
N ALA A 53 -2.89 2.67 8.68
CA ALA A 53 -2.67 3.75 9.63
C ALA A 53 -1.61 3.41 10.69
N MET A 54 -1.66 2.20 11.25
CA MET A 54 -0.69 1.71 12.24
C MET A 54 0.75 1.70 11.68
N VAL A 55 0.92 1.19 10.46
CA VAL A 55 2.25 1.11 9.82
C VAL A 55 2.73 2.50 9.40
N SER A 56 1.84 3.37 8.90
CA SER A 56 2.17 4.76 8.57
C SER A 56 2.70 5.52 9.80
N ASP A 57 1.99 5.44 10.93
CA ASP A 57 2.40 6.06 12.18
C ASP A 57 3.74 5.50 12.71
N SER A 58 3.92 4.17 12.63
CA SER A 58 5.17 3.52 13.02
C SER A 58 6.35 3.96 12.16
N LEU A 59 6.17 4.07 10.83
CA LEU A 59 7.19 4.52 9.89
C LEU A 59 7.62 5.95 10.19
N GLU A 60 6.67 6.85 10.43
CA GLU A 60 6.98 8.24 10.77
C GLU A 60 7.73 8.35 12.10
N ARG A 61 7.26 7.63 13.13
CA ARG A 61 7.87 7.67 14.47
C ARG A 61 9.25 7.03 14.50
N PHE A 62 9.44 5.86 13.90
CA PHE A 62 10.67 5.09 14.11
C PHE A 62 11.73 5.29 13.03
N ILE A 63 11.34 5.67 11.81
CA ILE A 63 12.29 5.77 10.68
C ILE A 63 12.47 7.22 10.28
N VAL A 64 11.38 7.92 9.90
CA VAL A 64 11.48 9.31 9.39
C VAL A 64 12.10 10.23 10.45
N SER A 65 11.69 10.08 11.71
CA SER A 65 12.21 10.91 12.81
C SER A 65 13.60 10.50 13.31
N HIS A 66 14.14 9.36 12.86
CA HIS A 66 15.40 8.83 13.37
C HIS A 66 16.57 9.75 12.99
N PRO A 67 17.48 10.11 13.92
CA PRO A 67 18.56 11.06 13.64
C PRO A 67 19.46 10.67 12.46
N ALA A 68 19.71 9.38 12.25
CA ALA A 68 20.48 8.91 11.09
C ALA A 68 19.74 9.12 9.75
N CYS A 69 18.41 8.98 9.75
CA CYS A 69 17.58 9.26 8.58
C CYS A 69 17.55 10.77 8.31
N VAL A 70 17.31 11.59 9.33
CA VAL A 70 17.26 13.05 9.22
C VAL A 70 18.57 13.66 8.71
N GLN A 71 19.72 13.13 9.12
CA GLN A 71 21.03 13.64 8.68
C GLN A 71 21.38 13.31 7.24
N ASN A 72 20.74 12.30 6.63
CA ASN A 72 21.01 11.89 5.26
C ASN A 72 19.84 12.27 4.33
N PRO A 73 20.04 13.18 3.36
CA PRO A 73 18.95 13.68 2.53
C PRO A 73 18.34 12.61 1.61
N GLU A 74 19.13 11.66 1.12
CA GLU A 74 18.63 10.57 0.26
C GLU A 74 17.77 9.60 1.07
N TRP A 75 18.21 9.23 2.27
CA TRP A 75 17.47 8.31 3.14
C TRP A 75 16.18 8.95 3.63
N TYR A 76 16.23 10.23 4.01
CA TYR A 76 15.04 10.98 4.40
C TYR A 76 14.03 11.07 3.25
N ALA A 77 14.49 11.32 2.04
CA ALA A 77 13.62 11.37 0.86
C ALA A 77 12.91 10.03 0.61
N LEU A 78 13.64 8.90 0.70
CA LEU A 78 13.05 7.57 0.55
C LEU A 78 12.03 7.26 1.67
N ALA A 79 12.36 7.57 2.92
CA ALA A 79 11.45 7.35 4.05
C ALA A 79 10.18 8.20 3.93
N ARG A 80 10.30 9.46 3.48
CA ARG A 80 9.14 10.33 3.21
C ARG A 80 8.28 9.84 2.04
N GLN A 81 8.89 9.31 0.97
CA GLN A 81 8.15 8.70 -0.13
C GLN A 81 7.34 7.49 0.34
N ALA A 82 7.90 6.65 1.21
CA ALA A 82 7.18 5.52 1.79
C ALA A 82 6.01 6.00 2.68
N ALA A 83 6.22 7.02 3.51
CA ALA A 83 5.15 7.60 4.34
C ALA A 83 4.01 8.18 3.51
N GLU A 84 4.35 8.90 2.43
CA GLU A 84 3.36 9.45 1.50
C GLU A 84 2.58 8.34 0.78
N ALA A 85 3.25 7.28 0.34
CA ALA A 85 2.59 6.14 -0.30
C ALA A 85 1.57 5.47 0.63
N LEU A 86 1.91 5.28 1.92
CA LEU A 86 0.99 4.75 2.92
C LEU A 86 -0.19 5.71 3.19
N HIS A 87 0.07 7.02 3.24
CA HIS A 87 -0.99 8.01 3.39
C HIS A 87 -1.97 7.98 2.21
N ILE A 88 -1.45 7.93 0.98
CA ILE A 88 -2.26 7.82 -0.24
C ILE A 88 -3.08 6.52 -0.23
N LEU A 89 -2.48 5.39 0.17
CA LEU A 89 -3.18 4.11 0.29
C LEU A 89 -4.33 4.21 1.31
N TYR A 90 -4.07 4.76 2.49
CA TYR A 90 -5.08 4.99 3.53
C TYR A 90 -6.27 5.80 2.99
N GLN A 91 -5.99 6.92 2.31
CA GLN A 91 -7.04 7.76 1.72
C GLN A 91 -7.83 7.03 0.63
N LYS A 92 -7.17 6.26 -0.24
CA LYS A 92 -7.83 5.49 -1.30
C LYS A 92 -8.74 4.40 -0.73
N VAL A 93 -8.28 3.66 0.28
CA VAL A 93 -9.08 2.63 0.95
C VAL A 93 -10.25 3.28 1.69
N GLY A 94 -10.00 4.34 2.46
CA GLY A 94 -11.05 5.07 3.18
C GLY A 94 -12.12 5.65 2.27
N ALA A 95 -11.73 6.20 1.11
CA ALA A 95 -12.66 6.79 0.15
C ALA A 95 -13.65 5.78 -0.47
N VAL A 96 -13.28 4.50 -0.56
CA VAL A 96 -14.18 3.44 -1.04
C VAL A 96 -14.90 2.75 0.11
N HIS A 97 -14.22 2.50 1.23
CA HIS A 97 -14.79 1.84 2.40
C HIS A 97 -15.96 2.63 2.98
N LEU A 98 -15.79 3.94 3.18
CA LEU A 98 -16.80 4.84 3.77
C LEU A 98 -17.97 5.17 2.84
N LYS A 99 -17.91 4.77 1.57
CA LYS A 99 -19.03 4.88 0.62
C LYS A 99 -19.86 3.61 0.52
N GLY A 100 -19.39 2.50 1.12
CA GLY A 100 -20.05 1.21 1.12
C GLY A 100 -21.08 1.03 2.25
N ASP A 101 -21.23 2.03 3.12
CA ASP A 101 -22.23 2.11 4.19
C ASP A 101 -23.55 2.74 3.70
#